data_AF-A0A962LTN0-F1
#
_entry.id   AF-A0A962LTN0-F1
#
_cell.length_a   1.000
_cell.length_b   1.000
_cell.length_c   1.000
_cell.angle_alpha   90.00
_cell.angle_beta   90.00
_cell.angle_gamma   90.00
#
_symmetry.space_group_name_H-M   'P 1'
#
loop_
_entity.id
_entity.type
_entity.pdbx_description
1 polymer ?
#
loop_
_entity_poly.entity_id
_entity_poly.type
_entity_poly.pdbx_seq_one_letter_code
_entity_poly.pdbx_strand_id
1 'polypeptide(L)'
;MITFQPDFKSALTLLVWLWLTGCSTAKADYFTLQFVDKETGRGVPLVQVETTNRVRYISDSAGRIAIKSGALGSPAIYFDIRSDGYQLPGNDQGSQGITVTLAPGKTQTVPLHRINIAQRLYRVTGEGIYYDSQLVGASTPLPYQQRPKGGVFGQDSVANALYNNKLYWFWGDTRRADGPLGNFKVSGAVSPLPEASPYDPSDAVDLTYFAGEDGFVRQMCPFPGEGAIWIDGLLVIEENQREHMLCGYARISPSFEQQEIGLARWNDDKEEFEKLVEFPLGAPLTPRGLPLEIVTDGEKWIYFGHSTPNIRVQANLSALSDPRSYQGYTCLQPGSRWNDNNPPLERDEAGNLVWGWKPDTDVITAGRWAVLQKKGLVDPGDAGFVFIDSETGDRVLPHSGSVSWNEHRQRWILIFGQLWGTTSVLGEVWYAEALHPEGPWSEARKIVTHDRYSFYNVKQHPYFAKGNYIYFEGTYTQSFSGNDQATPRYDYNQIMYRLNLDDTRLPHIKP
;
A
#
# COMPACT_ATOMS: atom_id res chain seq x y z
N MET A 1 -78.63 38.36 11.72
CA MET A 1 -77.59 37.62 10.99
C MET A 1 -76.29 38.40 11.13
N ILE A 2 -75.43 38.00 12.06
CA ILE A 2 -74.14 38.63 12.31
C ILE A 2 -73.10 37.57 11.97
N THR A 3 -72.32 37.84 10.92
CA THR A 3 -71.25 36.99 10.40
C THR A 3 -69.96 37.25 11.16
N PHE A 4 -69.42 36.21 11.81
CA PHE A 4 -68.08 36.21 12.40
C PHE A 4 -67.07 35.66 11.36
N GLN A 5 -66.04 36.44 11.03
CA GLN A 5 -64.82 35.94 10.37
C GLN A 5 -63.74 35.70 11.44
N PRO A 6 -63.05 34.54 11.46
CA PRO A 6 -61.87 34.36 12.29
C PRO A 6 -60.61 34.86 11.58
N ASP A 7 -59.80 35.60 12.34
CA ASP A 7 -58.61 36.31 11.94
C ASP A 7 -57.41 35.36 11.73
N PHE A 8 -56.88 35.32 10.50
CA PHE A 8 -55.91 34.33 10.01
C PHE A 8 -54.45 34.70 10.32
N LYS A 9 -54.20 35.42 11.43
CA LYS A 9 -52.87 36.01 11.74
C LYS A 9 -52.15 35.44 12.96
N SER A 10 -52.73 34.48 13.67
CA SER A 10 -52.12 33.92 14.89
C SER A 10 -51.57 32.49 14.73
N ALA A 11 -51.72 31.86 13.57
CA ALA A 11 -51.27 30.47 13.32
C ALA A 11 -49.86 30.37 12.72
N LEU A 12 -49.29 31.47 12.19
CA LEU A 12 -48.00 31.43 11.49
C LEU A 12 -46.79 31.58 12.43
N THR A 13 -46.99 32.09 13.65
CA THR A 13 -45.89 32.35 14.60
C THR A 13 -45.55 31.15 15.47
N LEU A 14 -46.43 30.13 15.56
CA LEU A 14 -46.17 28.90 16.32
C LEU A 14 -45.57 27.76 15.47
N LEU A 15 -45.63 27.86 14.14
CA LEU A 15 -45.07 26.85 13.23
C LEU A 15 -43.60 27.08 12.85
N VAL A 16 -43.07 28.28 13.11
CA VAL A 16 -41.65 28.62 12.86
C VAL A 16 -40.74 28.23 14.03
N TRP A 17 -41.28 27.96 15.22
CA TRP A 17 -40.51 27.51 16.39
C TRP A 17 -40.34 25.98 16.51
N LEU A 18 -41.02 25.20 15.66
CA LEU A 18 -40.94 23.72 15.66
C LEU A 18 -40.08 23.15 14.52
N TRP A 19 -39.44 24.00 13.71
CA TRP A 19 -38.53 23.58 12.64
C TRP A 19 -37.05 23.84 12.91
N LEU A 20 -36.70 24.40 14.09
CA LEU A 20 -35.32 24.71 14.47
C LEU A 20 -34.73 23.80 15.55
N THR A 21 -35.46 22.79 16.03
CA THR A 21 -34.97 21.82 17.05
C THR A 21 -34.65 20.44 16.48
N GLY A 22 -34.65 20.27 15.15
CA GLY A 22 -34.35 19.00 14.48
C GLY A 22 -32.89 18.80 14.05
N CYS A 23 -32.00 19.75 14.29
CA CYS A 23 -30.61 19.67 13.83
C CYS A 23 -29.64 19.81 15.01
N SER A 24 -29.06 18.66 15.43
CA SER A 24 -27.88 18.47 16.29
C SER A 24 -28.06 17.49 17.47
N THR A 25 -28.96 16.52 17.39
CA THR A 25 -29.03 15.44 18.41
C THR A 25 -27.96 14.35 18.24
N ALA A 26 -27.51 14.08 17.01
CA ALA A 26 -26.56 12.98 16.74
C ALA A 26 -25.21 13.10 17.48
N LYS A 27 -24.69 14.33 17.66
CA LYS A 27 -23.42 14.57 18.36
C LYS A 27 -23.50 14.28 19.86
N ALA A 28 -24.68 14.42 20.46
CA ALA A 28 -24.88 14.24 21.90
C ALA A 28 -24.99 12.76 22.30
N ASP A 29 -25.10 11.83 21.35
CA ASP A 29 -25.32 10.41 21.63
C ASP A 29 -24.04 9.59 21.80
N TYR A 30 -22.87 10.16 21.47
CA TYR A 30 -21.59 9.44 21.49
C TYR A 30 -20.55 10.12 22.38
N PHE A 31 -19.75 9.31 23.06
CA PHE A 31 -18.45 9.71 23.59
C PHE A 31 -17.38 9.45 22.54
N THR A 32 -16.42 10.37 22.37
CA THR A 32 -15.30 10.19 21.45
C THR A 32 -14.03 9.85 22.22
N LEU A 33 -13.42 8.70 21.92
CA LEU A 33 -12.03 8.43 22.30
C LEU A 33 -11.15 8.72 21.07
N GLN A 34 -10.23 9.67 21.17
CA GLN A 34 -9.37 10.06 20.06
C GLN A 34 -7.89 9.84 20.37
N PHE A 35 -7.22 9.06 19.54
CA PHE A 35 -5.79 8.81 19.60
C PHE A 35 -5.05 9.73 18.66
N VAL A 36 -4.00 10.38 19.15
CA VAL A 36 -3.16 11.27 18.36
C VAL A 36 -1.69 10.93 18.53
N ASP A 37 -0.94 11.10 17.46
CA ASP A 37 0.51 11.02 17.45
C ASP A 37 1.05 12.20 18.27
N LYS A 38 1.81 11.90 19.33
CA LYS A 38 2.25 12.91 20.31
C LYS A 38 3.10 14.02 19.69
N GLU A 39 3.86 13.70 18.65
CA GLU A 39 4.79 14.65 18.02
C GLU A 39 4.08 15.57 17.03
N THR A 40 3.12 15.02 16.28
CA THR A 40 2.52 15.72 15.13
C THR A 40 1.07 16.16 15.38
N GLY A 41 0.41 15.63 16.41
CA GLY A 41 -1.02 15.83 16.68
C GLY A 41 -1.96 15.12 15.69
N ARG A 42 -1.43 14.40 14.69
CA ARG A 42 -2.24 13.66 13.70
C ARG A 42 -2.99 12.51 14.38
N GLY A 43 -4.22 12.27 13.96
CA GLY A 43 -4.99 11.10 14.39
C GLY A 43 -4.29 9.79 14.05
N VAL A 44 -4.25 8.83 14.99
CA VAL A 44 -3.60 7.53 14.76
C VAL A 44 -4.66 6.51 14.33
N PRO A 45 -4.72 6.10 13.04
CA PRO A 45 -5.57 4.99 12.60
C PRO A 45 -5.21 3.69 13.31
N LEU A 46 -6.12 2.72 13.28
CA LEU A 46 -5.84 1.32 13.64
C LEU A 46 -5.39 1.12 15.10
N VAL A 47 -5.79 2.01 16.01
CA VAL A 47 -5.63 1.79 17.46
C VAL A 47 -6.75 0.90 17.92
N GLN A 48 -6.40 -0.26 18.46
CA GLN A 48 -7.34 -1.22 19.04
C GLN A 48 -7.48 -0.92 20.52
N VAL A 49 -8.72 -0.90 21.00
CA VAL A 49 -9.02 -0.88 22.43
C VAL A 49 -9.94 -2.02 22.83
N GLU A 50 -9.68 -2.61 23.98
CA GLU A 50 -10.47 -3.71 24.53
C GLU A 50 -10.86 -3.43 25.98
N THR A 51 -12.15 -3.58 26.32
CA THR A 51 -12.60 -3.50 27.71
C THR A 51 -12.28 -4.78 28.49
N THR A 52 -12.37 -4.74 29.82
CA THR A 52 -12.14 -5.94 30.67
C THR A 52 -13.11 -7.09 30.40
N ASN A 53 -14.27 -6.82 29.80
CA ASN A 53 -15.22 -7.83 29.33
C ASN A 53 -15.16 -8.09 27.82
N ARG A 54 -14.03 -7.79 27.18
CA ARG A 54 -13.70 -8.15 25.77
C ARG A 54 -14.48 -7.41 24.68
N VAL A 55 -15.08 -6.26 24.98
CA VAL A 55 -15.67 -5.40 23.93
C VAL A 55 -14.53 -4.66 23.22
N ARG A 56 -14.42 -4.85 21.91
CA ARG A 56 -13.37 -4.28 21.08
C ARG A 56 -13.86 -3.10 20.26
N TYR A 57 -13.02 -2.08 20.17
CA TYR A 57 -13.20 -0.96 19.25
C TYR A 57 -11.88 -0.66 18.53
N ILE A 58 -11.97 -0.09 17.33
CA ILE A 58 -10.80 0.23 16.50
C ILE A 58 -10.96 1.66 15.99
N SER A 59 -9.91 2.46 16.10
CA SER A 59 -9.94 3.84 15.63
C SER A 59 -10.04 3.93 14.10
N ASP A 60 -10.83 4.86 13.60
CA ASP A 60 -10.91 5.22 12.18
C ASP A 60 -9.64 5.97 11.71
N SER A 61 -9.61 6.42 10.45
CA SER A 61 -8.43 7.09 9.89
C SER A 61 -8.09 8.45 10.50
N ALA A 62 -8.98 9.03 11.30
CA ALA A 62 -8.69 10.23 12.09
C ALA A 62 -8.34 9.89 13.55
N GLY A 63 -8.13 8.62 13.86
CA GLY A 63 -7.82 8.12 15.18
C GLY A 63 -9.00 8.16 16.15
N ARG A 64 -10.24 8.18 15.67
CA ARG A 64 -11.44 8.29 16.53
C ARG A 64 -12.16 6.97 16.69
N ILE A 65 -12.72 6.78 17.89
CA ILE A 65 -13.69 5.74 18.23
C ILE A 65 -14.93 6.42 18.78
N ALA A 66 -16.10 6.08 18.22
CA ALA A 66 -17.38 6.58 18.68
C ALA A 66 -18.05 5.53 19.60
N ILE A 67 -18.16 5.83 20.89
CA ILE A 67 -18.80 4.95 21.87
C ILE A 67 -20.20 5.48 22.17
N LYS A 68 -21.22 4.73 21.75
CA LYS A 68 -22.62 5.13 21.97
C LYS A 68 -22.97 5.16 23.45
N SER A 69 -23.73 6.17 23.86
CA SER A 69 -24.23 6.31 25.23
C SER A 69 -25.01 5.08 25.66
N GLY A 70 -24.71 4.57 26.85
CA GLY A 70 -25.33 3.36 27.40
C GLY A 70 -24.86 2.04 26.77
N ALA A 71 -23.95 2.06 25.79
CA ALA A 71 -23.40 0.81 25.22
C ALA A 71 -22.54 0.03 26.22
N LEU A 72 -22.00 0.71 27.24
CA LEU A 72 -21.20 0.13 28.31
C LEU A 72 -21.88 0.43 29.66
N GLY A 73 -21.97 -0.58 30.52
CA GLY A 73 -22.77 -0.53 31.76
C GLY A 73 -22.17 0.27 32.92
N SER A 74 -21.07 0.99 32.70
CA SER A 74 -20.40 1.82 33.71
C SER A 74 -19.96 3.15 33.09
N PRO A 75 -20.04 4.28 33.84
CA PRO A 75 -19.51 5.55 33.37
C PRO A 75 -17.97 5.56 33.35
N ALA A 76 -17.29 4.77 34.18
CA ALA A 76 -15.84 4.64 34.15
C ALA A 76 -15.45 3.29 33.54
N ILE A 77 -14.70 3.31 32.44
CA ILE A 77 -14.31 2.11 31.70
C ILE A 77 -12.79 2.08 31.55
N TYR A 78 -12.20 0.94 31.91
CA TYR A 78 -10.81 0.64 31.58
C TYR A 78 -10.73 0.06 30.17
N PHE A 79 -9.82 0.60 29.37
CA PHE A 79 -9.48 0.13 28.04
C PHE A 79 -8.02 -0.31 28.01
N ASP A 80 -7.78 -1.57 27.67
CA ASP A 80 -6.49 -2.02 27.15
C ASP A 80 -6.29 -1.39 25.76
N ILE A 81 -5.08 -0.91 25.45
CA ILE A 81 -4.76 -0.20 24.21
C ILE A 81 -3.60 -0.89 23.51
N ARG A 82 -3.83 -1.30 22.26
CA ARG A 82 -2.80 -1.83 21.36
C ARG A 82 -2.78 -1.07 20.05
N SER A 83 -1.59 -0.73 19.58
CA SER A 83 -1.39 -0.17 18.25
C SER A 83 0.02 -0.46 17.77
N ASP A 84 0.15 -1.24 16.70
CA ASP A 84 1.46 -1.48 16.10
C ASP A 84 2.09 -0.15 15.67
N GLY A 85 3.38 0.03 16.01
CA GLY A 85 4.12 1.27 15.75
C GLY A 85 3.88 2.41 16.74
N TYR A 86 3.02 2.23 17.75
CA TYR A 86 2.69 3.27 18.74
C TYR A 86 2.57 2.71 20.15
N GLN A 87 2.90 3.52 21.16
CA GLN A 87 2.81 3.12 22.56
C GLN A 87 2.25 4.25 23.43
N LEU A 88 1.59 3.89 24.53
CA LEU A 88 1.25 4.83 25.58
C LEU A 88 2.53 5.37 26.25
N PRO A 89 2.62 6.67 26.58
CA PRO A 89 3.76 7.22 27.30
C PRO A 89 3.98 6.57 28.67
N GLY A 90 5.23 6.29 29.04
CA GLY A 90 5.61 5.77 30.36
C GLY A 90 5.42 4.26 30.55
N ASN A 91 5.23 3.51 29.46
CA ASN A 91 4.88 2.10 29.49
C ASN A 91 6.09 1.14 29.64
N ASP A 92 7.10 1.52 30.41
CA ASP A 92 8.30 0.71 30.65
C ASP A 92 8.03 -0.44 31.65
N GLN A 93 6.81 -0.49 32.23
CA GLN A 93 6.44 -1.34 33.38
C GLN A 93 5.10 -2.10 33.26
N GLY A 94 4.50 -2.22 32.06
CA GLY A 94 3.52 -3.28 31.77
C GLY A 94 2.03 -3.02 32.05
N SER A 95 1.57 -1.77 32.23
CA SER A 95 0.13 -1.45 32.17
C SER A 95 -0.24 -0.88 30.80
N GLN A 96 -0.98 -1.65 30.00
CA GLN A 96 -1.27 -1.36 28.59
C GLN A 96 -2.54 -0.51 28.35
N GLY A 97 -3.10 0.15 29.37
CA GLY A 97 -4.42 0.76 29.24
C GLY A 97 -4.68 2.02 30.06
N ILE A 98 -5.87 2.59 29.86
CA ILE A 98 -6.35 3.80 30.54
C ILE A 98 -7.78 3.62 31.04
N THR A 99 -8.11 4.28 32.15
CA THR A 99 -9.50 4.42 32.59
C THR A 99 -10.08 5.74 32.11
N VAL A 100 -11.23 5.69 31.47
CA VAL A 100 -11.90 6.86 30.89
C VAL A 100 -13.31 6.98 31.48
N THR A 101 -13.69 8.19 31.84
CA THR A 101 -15.08 8.50 32.21
C THR A 101 -15.87 8.89 30.96
N LEU A 102 -16.78 8.02 30.55
CA LEU A 102 -17.65 8.22 29.40
C LEU A 102 -18.72 9.26 29.71
N ALA A 103 -18.72 10.34 28.94
CA ALA A 103 -19.71 11.40 29.01
C ALA A 103 -20.20 11.74 27.59
N PRO A 104 -21.50 11.61 27.28
CA PRO A 104 -22.01 11.86 25.93
C PRO A 104 -21.65 13.27 25.41
N GLY A 105 -21.26 13.37 24.14
CA GLY A 105 -20.80 14.60 23.50
C GLY A 105 -19.41 15.09 23.95
N LYS A 106 -18.71 14.36 24.83
CA LYS A 106 -17.32 14.67 25.23
C LYS A 106 -16.32 13.87 24.42
N THR A 107 -15.10 14.41 24.36
CA THR A 107 -13.95 13.79 23.73
C THR A 107 -12.84 13.63 24.76
N GLN A 108 -12.27 12.44 24.86
CA GLN A 108 -11.00 12.21 25.52
C GLN A 108 -9.92 12.01 24.45
N THR A 109 -8.91 12.86 24.48
CA THR A 109 -7.73 12.71 23.61
C THR A 109 -6.62 11.97 24.34
N VAL A 110 -5.99 11.02 23.67
CA VAL A 110 -4.93 10.16 24.19
C VAL A 110 -3.71 10.28 23.26
N PRO A 111 -2.63 10.97 23.69
CA PRO A 111 -1.41 11.06 22.91
C PRO A 111 -0.62 9.75 22.98
N LEU A 112 -0.14 9.27 21.83
CA LEU A 112 0.68 8.07 21.67
C LEU A 112 2.08 8.43 21.18
N HIS A 113 3.10 7.78 21.73
CA HIS A 113 4.48 7.86 21.26
C HIS A 113 4.66 6.93 20.06
N ARG A 114 5.10 7.47 18.92
CA ARG A 114 5.37 6.69 17.70
C ARG A 114 6.74 6.01 17.84
N ILE A 115 6.76 4.68 17.82
CA ILE A 115 8.01 3.89 17.83
C ILE A 115 8.48 3.57 16.41
N ASN A 116 7.56 3.41 15.45
CA ASN A 116 7.91 3.28 14.04
C ASN A 116 8.62 4.55 13.54
N ILE A 117 9.45 4.39 12.52
CA ILE A 117 10.08 5.54 11.86
C ILE A 117 9.07 6.21 10.93
N ALA A 118 8.40 5.41 10.09
CA ALA A 118 7.34 5.92 9.24
C ALA A 118 6.07 6.20 10.05
N GLN A 119 5.39 7.29 9.71
CA GLN A 119 4.13 7.71 10.28
C GLN A 119 2.97 7.05 9.52
N ARG A 120 2.08 6.35 10.25
CA ARG A 120 0.84 5.81 9.68
C ARG A 120 -0.16 6.95 9.46
N LEU A 121 -0.71 7.07 8.25
CA LEU A 121 -1.59 8.20 7.89
C LEU A 121 -3.07 7.82 7.93
N TYR A 122 -3.51 6.99 6.99
CA TYR A 122 -4.92 6.62 6.81
C TYR A 122 -5.04 5.37 5.95
N ARG A 123 -6.24 4.79 5.90
CA ARG A 123 -6.58 3.75 4.92
C ARG A 123 -7.04 4.39 3.61
N VAL A 124 -6.48 3.97 2.48
CA VAL A 124 -6.79 4.51 1.14
C VAL A 124 -8.05 3.87 0.57
N THR A 125 -8.23 2.57 0.76
CA THR A 125 -9.33 1.79 0.17
C THR A 125 -10.37 1.33 1.20
N GLY A 126 -11.49 0.78 0.71
CA GLY A 126 -12.48 0.12 1.56
C GLY A 126 -13.49 1.05 2.23
N GLU A 127 -14.60 0.46 2.65
CA GLU A 127 -15.68 1.17 3.34
C GLU A 127 -15.25 1.58 4.76
N GLY A 128 -15.75 2.73 5.24
CA GLY A 128 -15.64 3.08 6.65
C GLY A 128 -14.38 3.83 7.07
N ILE A 129 -13.65 4.45 6.13
CA ILE A 129 -12.34 5.11 6.39
C ILE A 129 -12.43 6.10 7.56
N TYR A 130 -13.53 6.86 7.65
CA TYR A 130 -13.80 7.84 8.70
C TYR A 130 -15.17 7.61 9.37
N TYR A 131 -15.54 6.33 9.59
CA TYR A 131 -16.88 5.97 10.09
C TYR A 131 -17.18 6.59 11.46
N ASP A 132 -16.29 6.41 12.43
CA ASP A 132 -16.47 6.94 13.79
C ASP A 132 -16.48 8.47 13.83
N SER A 133 -15.63 9.11 13.04
CA SER A 133 -15.64 10.57 12.87
C SER A 133 -17.00 11.10 12.44
N GLN A 134 -17.74 10.36 11.59
CA GLN A 134 -19.07 10.77 11.17
C GLN A 134 -20.12 10.60 12.25
N LEU A 135 -20.06 9.50 13.01
CA LEU A 135 -20.99 9.28 14.12
C LEU A 135 -20.92 10.42 15.15
N VAL A 136 -19.73 10.97 15.38
CA VAL A 136 -19.51 12.07 16.33
C VAL A 136 -19.62 13.46 15.67
N GLY A 137 -19.94 13.53 14.37
CA GLY A 137 -20.06 14.78 13.61
C GLY A 137 -18.76 15.57 13.51
N ALA A 138 -17.60 14.89 13.50
CA ALA A 138 -16.30 15.51 13.30
C ALA A 138 -16.03 15.76 11.81
N SER A 139 -15.27 16.81 11.52
CA SER A 139 -14.74 17.03 10.18
C SER A 139 -13.74 15.93 9.80
N THR A 140 -13.76 15.57 8.51
CA THR A 140 -12.87 14.59 7.91
C THR A 140 -12.28 15.17 6.64
N PRO A 141 -11.03 14.82 6.26
CA PRO A 141 -10.42 15.29 5.03
C PRO A 141 -11.28 15.04 3.79
N LEU A 142 -11.79 13.81 3.65
CA LEU A 142 -12.78 13.47 2.63
C LEU A 142 -14.18 13.47 3.25
N PRO A 143 -15.12 14.30 2.75
CA PRO A 143 -16.52 14.24 3.15
C PRO A 143 -17.13 12.84 2.90
N TYR A 144 -18.04 12.39 3.77
CA TYR A 144 -18.64 11.05 3.63
C TYR A 144 -19.22 10.77 2.24
N GLN A 145 -19.94 11.78 1.74
CA GLN A 145 -20.69 11.73 0.49
C GLN A 145 -19.77 11.67 -0.74
N GLN A 146 -18.50 11.99 -0.54
CA GLN A 146 -17.42 11.96 -1.53
C GLN A 146 -16.52 10.74 -1.34
N ARG A 147 -16.86 9.81 -0.45
CA ARG A 147 -16.11 8.54 -0.37
C ARG A 147 -16.22 7.78 -1.68
N PRO A 148 -15.18 7.03 -2.06
CA PRO A 148 -15.15 6.31 -3.32
C PRO A 148 -16.39 5.41 -3.49
N LYS A 149 -17.20 5.73 -4.50
CA LYS A 149 -18.40 4.97 -4.88
C LYS A 149 -17.94 3.79 -5.73
N GLY A 150 -17.92 2.60 -5.14
CA GLY A 150 -17.52 1.38 -5.86
C GLY A 150 -17.83 0.09 -5.13
N GLY A 151 -18.63 0.14 -4.05
CA GLY A 151 -18.99 -1.03 -3.24
C GLY A 151 -17.79 -1.80 -2.65
N VAL A 152 -16.63 -1.16 -2.52
CA VAL A 152 -15.37 -1.79 -2.11
C VAL A 152 -15.31 -1.98 -0.60
N PHE A 153 -15.12 -3.22 -0.15
CA PHE A 153 -14.93 -3.57 1.26
C PHE A 153 -13.50 -4.02 1.57
N GLY A 154 -12.71 -4.31 0.54
CA GLY A 154 -11.30 -4.66 0.63
C GLY A 154 -10.67 -4.74 -0.75
N GLN A 155 -9.40 -4.38 -0.88
CA GLN A 155 -8.63 -4.42 -2.11
C GLN A 155 -7.20 -4.87 -1.84
N ASP A 156 -6.74 -5.77 -2.68
CA ASP A 156 -5.38 -6.30 -2.68
C ASP A 156 -4.43 -5.48 -3.57
N SER A 157 -3.19 -5.36 -3.10
CA SER A 157 -2.05 -4.76 -3.80
C SER A 157 -2.26 -3.29 -4.18
N VAL A 158 -1.34 -2.71 -4.94
CA VAL A 158 -1.60 -1.47 -5.67
C VAL A 158 -0.65 -1.39 -6.86
N ALA A 159 -1.17 -0.91 -7.98
CA ALA A 159 -0.38 -0.43 -9.10
C ALA A 159 -0.90 0.97 -9.49
N ASN A 160 0.00 1.93 -9.70
CA ASN A 160 -0.38 3.27 -10.13
C ASN A 160 0.64 3.87 -11.10
N ALA A 161 0.15 4.71 -12.01
CA ALA A 161 0.98 5.44 -12.96
C ALA A 161 0.31 6.77 -13.33
N LEU A 162 1.13 7.75 -13.69
CA LEU A 162 0.68 8.95 -14.36
C LEU A 162 0.46 8.64 -15.83
N TYR A 163 -0.77 8.83 -16.31
CA TYR A 163 -1.17 8.62 -17.69
C TYR A 163 -2.17 9.69 -18.11
N ASN A 164 -1.92 10.34 -19.25
CA ASN A 164 -2.70 11.46 -19.79
C ASN A 164 -3.04 12.52 -18.73
N ASN A 165 -2.02 12.92 -17.95
CA ASN A 165 -2.10 13.93 -16.89
C ASN A 165 -3.07 13.59 -15.73
N LYS A 166 -3.35 12.30 -15.51
CA LYS A 166 -4.12 11.79 -14.36
C LYS A 166 -3.39 10.62 -13.72
N LEU A 167 -3.57 10.44 -12.41
CA LEU A 167 -3.09 9.22 -11.75
C LEU A 167 -4.13 8.12 -11.92
N TYR A 168 -3.73 7.05 -12.58
CA TYR A 168 -4.51 5.82 -12.67
C TYR A 168 -4.05 4.86 -11.59
N TRP A 169 -5.02 4.19 -10.97
CA TRP A 169 -4.83 3.28 -9.85
C TRP A 169 -5.52 1.96 -10.16
N PHE A 170 -4.84 0.85 -9.89
CA PHE A 170 -5.39 -0.48 -10.05
C PHE A 170 -5.05 -1.37 -8.86
N TRP A 171 -5.99 -2.23 -8.52
CA TRP A 171 -5.93 -3.19 -7.42
C TRP A 171 -6.32 -4.57 -7.93
N GLY A 172 -5.81 -5.61 -7.30
CA GLY A 172 -6.16 -6.98 -7.60
C GLY A 172 -7.53 -7.36 -7.04
N ASP A 173 -7.57 -8.52 -6.39
CA ASP A 173 -8.74 -9.09 -5.74
C ASP A 173 -9.45 -8.05 -4.85
N THR A 174 -10.74 -7.84 -5.12
CA THR A 174 -11.53 -6.78 -4.51
C THR A 174 -12.82 -7.33 -3.91
N ARG A 175 -13.01 -7.17 -2.59
CA ARG A 175 -14.20 -7.64 -1.86
C ARG A 175 -15.38 -6.68 -2.02
N ARG A 176 -16.60 -7.24 -2.07
CA ARG A 176 -17.89 -6.52 -2.10
C ARG A 176 -18.69 -6.74 -0.81
N ALA A 177 -19.72 -5.93 -0.61
CA ALA A 177 -20.53 -5.94 0.62
C ALA A 177 -21.56 -7.07 0.67
N ASP A 178 -22.13 -7.41 -0.48
CA ASP A 178 -23.37 -8.16 -0.68
C ASP A 178 -23.14 -9.60 -1.16
N GLY A 179 -21.90 -10.09 -1.10
CA GLY A 179 -21.59 -11.47 -1.47
C GLY A 179 -20.16 -11.91 -1.13
N PRO A 180 -19.93 -13.24 -1.08
CA PRO A 180 -18.62 -13.80 -0.72
C PRO A 180 -17.58 -13.70 -1.85
N LEU A 181 -18.03 -13.52 -3.09
CA LEU A 181 -17.18 -13.35 -4.27
C LEU A 181 -17.20 -11.89 -4.70
N GLY A 182 -16.02 -11.34 -4.99
CA GLY A 182 -15.87 -9.97 -5.45
C GLY A 182 -15.39 -9.88 -6.89
N ASN A 183 -14.57 -8.86 -7.19
CA ASN A 183 -13.89 -8.74 -8.48
C ASN A 183 -12.49 -9.35 -8.39
N PHE A 184 -12.22 -10.37 -9.20
CA PHE A 184 -10.93 -11.08 -9.30
C PHE A 184 -10.24 -10.84 -10.65
N LYS A 185 -10.64 -9.77 -11.36
CA LYS A 185 -10.13 -9.39 -12.68
C LYS A 185 -9.73 -7.93 -12.73
N VAL A 186 -9.10 -7.47 -11.65
CA VAL A 186 -8.60 -6.11 -11.44
C VAL A 186 -9.72 -5.07 -11.30
N SER A 187 -9.57 -4.21 -10.30
CA SER A 187 -10.40 -3.01 -10.11
C SER A 187 -9.57 -1.77 -10.37
N GLY A 188 -10.18 -0.66 -10.77
CA GLY A 188 -9.44 0.57 -11.07
C GLY A 188 -10.14 1.86 -10.66
N ALA A 189 -9.35 2.91 -10.49
CA ALA A 189 -9.79 4.27 -10.24
C ALA A 189 -8.85 5.29 -10.88
N VAL A 190 -9.28 6.55 -10.88
CA VAL A 190 -8.41 7.70 -11.17
C VAL A 190 -8.43 8.70 -10.02
N SER A 191 -7.36 9.47 -9.88
CA SER A 191 -7.32 10.67 -9.04
C SER A 191 -6.64 11.81 -9.79
N PRO A 192 -6.89 13.07 -9.40
CA PRO A 192 -6.01 14.17 -9.80
C PRO A 192 -4.59 13.95 -9.28
N LEU A 193 -3.63 14.61 -9.92
CA LEU A 193 -2.29 14.84 -9.35
C LEU A 193 -2.39 15.72 -8.10
N PRO A 194 -1.43 15.65 -7.16
CA PRO A 194 -1.48 16.46 -5.93
C PRO A 194 -1.63 17.95 -6.17
N GLU A 195 -1.01 18.50 -7.21
CA GLU A 195 -1.08 19.94 -7.55
C GLU A 195 -2.46 20.35 -8.06
N ALA A 196 -3.22 19.42 -8.61
CA ALA A 196 -4.58 19.62 -9.11
C ALA A 196 -5.66 19.16 -8.10
N SER A 197 -5.24 18.51 -7.02
CA SER A 197 -6.13 18.00 -5.98
C SER A 197 -6.46 19.10 -4.97
N PRO A 198 -7.71 19.22 -4.48
CA PRO A 198 -8.02 20.08 -3.34
C PRO A 198 -7.53 19.50 -2.00
N TYR A 199 -7.01 18.27 -2.01
CA TYR A 199 -6.54 17.55 -0.83
C TYR A 199 -5.03 17.27 -0.90
N ASP A 200 -4.32 17.53 0.20
CA ASP A 200 -2.93 17.09 0.36
C ASP A 200 -2.88 15.55 0.48
N PRO A 201 -1.95 14.85 -0.20
CA PRO A 201 -1.80 13.40 -0.09
C PRO A 201 -1.55 12.92 1.36
N SER A 202 -1.09 13.79 2.26
CA SER A 202 -0.99 13.48 3.69
C SER A 202 -2.35 13.28 4.38
N ASP A 203 -3.43 13.78 3.77
CA ASP A 203 -4.77 13.78 4.36
C ASP A 203 -5.74 12.88 3.61
N ALA A 204 -5.64 12.81 2.28
CA ALA A 204 -6.50 11.98 1.45
C ALA A 204 -6.03 11.82 0.01
N VAL A 205 -6.50 10.74 -0.64
CA VAL A 205 -6.50 10.58 -2.11
C VAL A 205 -7.96 10.58 -2.58
N ASP A 206 -8.31 11.51 -3.48
CA ASP A 206 -9.65 11.62 -4.06
C ASP A 206 -9.83 10.64 -5.22
N LEU A 207 -10.16 9.39 -4.87
CA LEU A 207 -10.33 8.30 -5.83
C LEU A 207 -11.72 8.30 -6.46
N THR A 208 -11.76 8.33 -7.80
CA THR A 208 -12.96 8.08 -8.61
C THR A 208 -12.85 6.69 -9.24
N TYR A 209 -13.62 5.72 -8.73
CA TYR A 209 -13.62 4.35 -9.25
C TYR A 209 -14.29 4.23 -10.62
N PHE A 210 -13.77 3.32 -11.44
CA PHE A 210 -14.50 2.77 -12.60
C PHE A 210 -15.55 1.77 -12.10
N ALA A 211 -16.76 2.27 -11.80
CA ALA A 211 -17.89 1.47 -11.33
C ALA A 211 -18.84 1.06 -12.46
N GLY A 212 -19.48 -0.09 -12.33
CA GLY A 212 -20.59 -0.54 -13.18
C GLY A 212 -21.93 0.05 -12.74
N GLU A 213 -23.00 -0.34 -13.46
CA GLU A 213 -24.37 0.13 -13.19
C GLU A 213 -24.89 -0.29 -11.81
N ASP A 214 -24.39 -1.40 -11.25
CA ASP A 214 -24.73 -1.89 -9.91
C ASP A 214 -24.02 -1.10 -8.79
N GLY A 215 -23.15 -0.14 -9.14
CA GLY A 215 -22.38 0.66 -8.21
C GLY A 215 -21.16 -0.05 -7.63
N PHE A 216 -20.85 -1.28 -8.06
CA PHE A 216 -19.63 -2.00 -7.73
C PHE A 216 -18.55 -1.76 -8.81
N VAL A 217 -17.28 -1.89 -8.45
CA VAL A 217 -16.16 -1.73 -9.40
C VAL A 217 -16.25 -2.71 -10.57
N ARG A 218 -16.02 -2.20 -11.79
CA ARG A 218 -15.95 -2.99 -13.03
C ARG A 218 -14.65 -3.80 -13.09
N GLN A 219 -14.67 -4.91 -13.82
CA GLN A 219 -13.47 -5.67 -14.21
C GLN A 219 -12.63 -4.85 -15.19
N MET A 220 -11.41 -4.49 -14.81
CA MET A 220 -10.49 -3.75 -15.68
C MET A 220 -9.74 -4.69 -16.64
N CYS A 221 -9.68 -5.99 -16.35
CA CYS A 221 -9.14 -7.01 -17.24
C CYS A 221 -10.20 -8.08 -17.54
N PRO A 222 -11.26 -7.79 -18.33
CA PRO A 222 -12.38 -8.71 -18.59
C PRO A 222 -12.01 -9.86 -19.55
N PHE A 223 -10.83 -10.45 -19.36
CA PHE A 223 -10.30 -11.51 -20.21
C PHE A 223 -11.18 -12.76 -20.10
N PRO A 224 -11.61 -13.37 -21.22
CA PRO A 224 -12.43 -14.56 -21.21
C PRO A 224 -11.69 -15.74 -20.55
N GLY A 225 -12.45 -16.69 -20.01
CA GLY A 225 -11.91 -17.87 -19.32
C GLY A 225 -12.01 -17.80 -17.79
N GLU A 226 -11.83 -18.96 -17.16
CA GLU A 226 -11.83 -19.15 -15.71
C GLU A 226 -10.53 -18.65 -15.06
N GLY A 227 -10.56 -18.49 -13.73
CA GLY A 227 -9.44 -18.01 -12.95
C GLY A 227 -9.42 -16.50 -12.73
N ALA A 228 -8.62 -16.08 -11.75
CA ALA A 228 -8.35 -14.68 -11.47
C ALA A 228 -7.36 -14.12 -12.49
N ILE A 229 -7.46 -12.81 -12.75
CA ILE A 229 -6.42 -12.06 -13.47
C ILE A 229 -5.73 -11.15 -12.47
N TRP A 230 -4.45 -11.39 -12.27
CA TRP A 230 -3.57 -10.53 -11.50
C TRP A 230 -2.71 -9.71 -12.45
N ILE A 231 -2.35 -8.50 -12.02
CA ILE A 231 -1.44 -7.62 -12.74
C ILE A 231 -0.24 -7.30 -11.86
N ASP A 232 0.90 -7.12 -12.52
CA ASP A 232 2.08 -6.47 -11.95
C ASP A 232 1.95 -4.94 -12.10
N GLY A 233 3.01 -4.20 -11.78
CA GLY A 233 2.97 -2.75 -11.82
C GLY A 233 2.68 -2.15 -13.21
N LEU A 234 2.15 -0.93 -13.21
CA LEU A 234 1.84 -0.17 -14.43
C LEU A 234 3.09 0.51 -14.97
N LEU A 235 3.31 0.40 -16.27
CA LEU A 235 4.31 1.21 -16.98
C LEU A 235 3.62 2.07 -18.03
N VAL A 236 4.17 3.26 -18.25
CA VAL A 236 3.73 4.18 -19.30
C VAL A 236 4.94 4.50 -20.14
N ILE A 237 4.84 4.27 -21.45
CA ILE A 237 5.86 4.69 -22.42
C ILE A 237 5.27 5.72 -23.37
N GLU A 238 6.12 6.59 -23.91
CA GLU A 238 5.74 7.47 -25.00
C GLU A 238 6.32 6.93 -26.31
N GLU A 239 5.46 6.66 -27.28
CA GLU A 239 5.85 6.22 -28.61
C GLU A 239 4.96 6.92 -29.64
N ASN A 240 5.56 7.47 -30.71
CA ASN A 240 4.84 8.25 -31.73
C ASN A 240 4.00 9.40 -31.15
N GLN A 241 4.54 10.13 -30.16
CA GLN A 241 3.88 11.26 -29.48
C GLN A 241 2.57 10.87 -28.78
N ARG A 242 2.45 9.61 -28.37
CA ARG A 242 1.32 9.10 -27.60
C ARG A 242 1.83 8.30 -26.43
N GLU A 243 1.17 8.49 -25.30
CA GLU A 243 1.39 7.63 -24.15
C GLU A 243 0.71 6.27 -24.36
N HIS A 244 1.33 5.23 -23.86
CA HIS A 244 0.81 3.87 -23.83
C HIS A 244 0.96 3.30 -22.43
N MET A 245 -0.16 3.10 -21.73
CA MET A 245 -0.17 2.43 -20.44
C MET A 245 -0.28 0.91 -20.61
N LEU A 246 0.65 0.18 -20.01
CA LEU A 246 0.77 -1.28 -20.09
C LEU A 246 0.96 -1.89 -18.70
N CYS A 247 0.68 -3.19 -18.57
CA CYS A 247 0.98 -3.96 -17.37
C CYS A 247 1.29 -5.42 -17.71
N GLY A 248 2.16 -6.04 -16.93
CA GLY A 248 2.27 -7.51 -16.91
C GLY A 248 0.99 -8.09 -16.31
N TYR A 249 0.50 -9.21 -16.85
CA TYR A 249 -0.62 -9.93 -16.27
C TYR A 249 -0.33 -11.42 -16.12
N ALA A 250 -1.05 -12.05 -15.20
CA ALA A 250 -1.09 -13.49 -15.03
C ALA A 250 -2.52 -13.97 -14.84
N ARG A 251 -2.86 -15.13 -15.42
CA ARG A 251 -4.08 -15.88 -15.08
C ARG A 251 -3.75 -16.94 -14.04
N ILE A 252 -4.48 -16.91 -12.95
CA ILE A 252 -4.29 -17.82 -11.82
C ILE A 252 -5.50 -18.72 -11.68
N SER A 253 -5.29 -20.03 -11.68
CA SER A 253 -6.34 -21.01 -11.44
C SER A 253 -6.85 -20.94 -10.00
N PRO A 254 -8.03 -21.53 -9.69
CA PRO A 254 -8.46 -21.69 -8.30
C PRO A 254 -7.50 -22.49 -7.41
N SER A 255 -6.61 -23.30 -8.01
CA SER A 255 -5.54 -24.03 -7.32
C SER A 255 -4.22 -23.22 -7.17
N PHE A 256 -4.25 -21.92 -7.48
CA PHE A 256 -3.09 -21.02 -7.44
C PHE A 256 -1.97 -21.37 -8.43
N GLU A 257 -2.32 -22.04 -9.54
CA GLU A 257 -1.39 -22.30 -10.63
C GLU A 257 -1.46 -21.20 -11.69
N GLN A 258 -0.30 -20.75 -12.14
CA GLN A 258 -0.18 -19.80 -13.23
C GLN A 258 -0.46 -20.49 -14.56
N GLN A 259 -1.57 -20.14 -15.20
CA GLN A 259 -2.04 -20.74 -16.45
C GLN A 259 -1.67 -19.90 -17.67
N GLU A 260 -1.49 -18.60 -17.48
CA GLU A 260 -1.25 -17.63 -18.55
C GLU A 260 -0.38 -16.50 -17.99
N ILE A 261 0.55 -15.98 -18.79
CA ILE A 261 1.24 -14.71 -18.51
C ILE A 261 1.39 -13.91 -19.78
N GLY A 262 1.49 -12.60 -19.65
CA GLY A 262 1.68 -11.75 -20.82
C GLY A 262 1.76 -10.28 -20.48
N LEU A 263 1.60 -9.46 -21.52
CA LEU A 263 1.49 -8.02 -21.43
C LEU A 263 0.08 -7.61 -21.87
N ALA A 264 -0.53 -6.70 -21.12
CA ALA A 264 -1.79 -6.08 -21.44
C ALA A 264 -1.60 -4.57 -21.65
N ARG A 265 -2.47 -3.97 -22.46
CA ARG A 265 -2.45 -2.55 -22.80
C ARG A 265 -3.78 -1.91 -22.46
N TRP A 266 -3.75 -0.73 -21.86
CA TRP A 266 -4.94 0.07 -21.62
C TRP A 266 -5.55 0.56 -22.94
N ASN A 267 -6.86 0.38 -23.07
CA ASN A 267 -7.67 0.88 -24.15
C ASN A 267 -8.48 2.10 -23.66
N ASP A 268 -8.15 3.29 -24.17
CA ASP A 268 -8.80 4.55 -23.77
C ASP A 268 -10.29 4.61 -24.11
N ASP A 269 -10.71 4.01 -25.23
CA ASP A 269 -12.10 4.06 -25.68
C ASP A 269 -13.01 3.17 -24.83
N LYS A 270 -12.47 2.03 -24.35
CA LYS A 270 -13.19 1.06 -23.52
C LYS A 270 -12.95 1.24 -22.02
N GLU A 271 -11.95 2.03 -21.66
CA GLU A 271 -11.45 2.17 -20.30
C GLU A 271 -11.17 0.81 -19.64
N GLU A 272 -10.52 -0.11 -20.35
CA GLU A 272 -10.13 -1.43 -19.83
C GLU A 272 -8.80 -1.87 -20.43
N PHE A 273 -8.16 -2.86 -19.81
CA PHE A 273 -7.01 -3.53 -20.39
C PHE A 273 -7.44 -4.56 -21.42
N GLU A 274 -6.69 -4.63 -22.51
CA GLU A 274 -6.77 -5.67 -23.53
C GLU A 274 -5.45 -6.45 -23.57
N LYS A 275 -5.51 -7.76 -23.83
CA LYS A 275 -4.30 -8.56 -24.02
C LYS A 275 -3.53 -8.04 -25.24
N LEU A 276 -2.26 -7.70 -25.05
CA LEU A 276 -1.36 -7.30 -26.13
C LEU A 276 -0.57 -8.50 -26.66
N VAL A 277 0.04 -9.27 -25.76
CA VAL A 277 0.80 -10.49 -26.10
C VAL A 277 0.76 -11.47 -24.93
N GLU A 278 0.74 -12.76 -25.24
CA GLU A 278 0.92 -13.85 -24.28
C GLU A 278 2.37 -14.36 -24.38
N PHE A 279 3.04 -14.51 -23.25
CA PHE A 279 4.40 -15.05 -23.19
C PHE A 279 4.38 -16.54 -22.88
N PRO A 280 5.39 -17.31 -23.35
CA PRO A 280 5.56 -18.69 -22.91
C PRO A 280 5.69 -18.76 -21.38
N LEU A 281 4.97 -19.65 -20.71
CA LEU A 281 5.01 -19.80 -19.24
C LEU A 281 6.43 -20.02 -18.68
N GLY A 282 7.32 -20.62 -19.47
CA GLY A 282 8.72 -20.85 -19.12
C GLY A 282 9.70 -19.76 -19.58
N ALA A 283 9.21 -18.60 -20.04
CA ALA A 283 10.07 -17.48 -20.40
C ALA A 283 10.91 -17.06 -19.18
N PRO A 284 12.25 -16.91 -19.33
CA PRO A 284 13.12 -16.61 -18.20
C PRO A 284 12.84 -15.23 -17.59
N LEU A 285 12.56 -14.27 -18.48
CA LEU A 285 12.38 -12.86 -18.15
C LEU A 285 11.02 -12.41 -18.68
N THR A 286 10.28 -11.77 -17.80
CA THR A 286 8.96 -11.20 -18.07
C THR A 286 8.79 -9.93 -17.23
N PRO A 287 7.91 -9.00 -17.63
CA PRO A 287 7.64 -7.77 -16.90
C PRO A 287 6.92 -8.09 -15.59
N ARG A 288 7.68 -8.30 -14.51
CA ARG A 288 7.17 -8.65 -13.17
C ARG A 288 7.59 -7.64 -12.12
N GLY A 289 6.77 -7.50 -11.07
CA GLY A 289 6.97 -6.51 -10.01
C GLY A 289 6.64 -5.09 -10.45
N LEU A 290 7.23 -4.11 -9.78
CA LEU A 290 6.91 -2.70 -9.98
C LEU A 290 7.91 -2.07 -10.96
N PRO A 291 7.45 -1.52 -12.10
CA PRO A 291 8.33 -0.98 -13.12
C PRO A 291 8.87 0.40 -12.76
N LEU A 292 10.00 0.74 -13.36
CA LEU A 292 10.68 2.02 -13.22
C LEU A 292 11.30 2.41 -14.58
N GLU A 293 10.97 3.60 -15.10
CA GLU A 293 11.65 4.16 -16.28
C GLU A 293 12.99 4.78 -15.85
N ILE A 294 14.05 4.44 -16.58
CA ILE A 294 15.39 4.97 -16.36
C ILE A 294 15.99 5.39 -17.70
N VAL A 295 16.61 6.56 -17.71
CA VAL A 295 17.38 7.04 -18.86
C VAL A 295 18.87 6.79 -18.61
N THR A 296 19.48 5.94 -19.44
CA THR A 296 20.90 5.61 -19.37
C THR A 296 21.47 5.71 -20.78
N ASP A 297 22.61 6.39 -20.94
CA ASP A 297 23.29 6.59 -22.23
C ASP A 297 22.39 7.19 -23.33
N GLY A 298 21.42 8.02 -22.93
CA GLY A 298 20.46 8.65 -23.85
C GLY A 298 19.31 7.74 -24.29
N GLU A 299 19.26 6.50 -23.79
CA GLU A 299 18.20 5.54 -24.08
C GLU A 299 17.25 5.37 -22.89
N LYS A 300 15.96 5.20 -23.19
CA LYS A 300 14.94 4.88 -22.18
C LYS A 300 14.82 3.38 -21.99
N TRP A 301 14.90 2.95 -20.74
CA TRP A 301 14.79 1.57 -20.31
C TRP A 301 13.70 1.45 -19.25
N ILE A 302 12.93 0.37 -19.31
CA ILE A 302 12.01 -0.02 -18.23
C ILE A 302 12.68 -1.12 -17.43
N TYR A 303 12.88 -0.85 -16.15
CA TYR A 303 13.42 -1.79 -15.17
C TYR A 303 12.26 -2.46 -14.43
N PHE A 304 12.43 -3.72 -14.07
CA PHE A 304 11.45 -4.58 -13.39
C PHE A 304 12.14 -5.41 -12.31
N GLY A 305 11.33 -5.92 -11.37
CA GLY A 305 11.76 -6.86 -10.35
C GLY A 305 10.86 -6.83 -9.13
N HIS A 306 10.84 -7.93 -8.36
CA HIS A 306 9.99 -8.04 -7.17
C HIS A 306 10.54 -7.20 -6.01
N SER A 307 11.80 -7.42 -5.62
CA SER A 307 12.44 -6.68 -4.53
C SER A 307 13.48 -5.67 -5.01
N THR A 308 14.16 -5.98 -6.11
CA THR A 308 15.21 -5.14 -6.71
C THR A 308 15.03 -5.11 -8.22
N PRO A 309 15.25 -3.96 -8.88
CA PRO A 309 15.18 -3.80 -10.33
C PRO A 309 16.34 -4.54 -11.04
N ASN A 310 16.19 -5.84 -11.25
CA ASN A 310 17.21 -6.70 -11.85
C ASN A 310 16.81 -7.28 -13.23
N ILE A 311 15.70 -6.81 -13.79
CA ILE A 311 15.28 -7.10 -15.16
C ILE A 311 15.13 -5.74 -15.87
N ARG A 312 15.53 -5.62 -17.13
CA ARG A 312 15.24 -4.42 -17.94
C ARG A 312 14.92 -4.75 -19.39
N VAL A 313 14.26 -3.81 -20.07
CA VAL A 313 13.97 -3.85 -21.50
C VAL A 313 13.90 -2.43 -22.04
N GLN A 314 14.15 -2.27 -23.34
CA GLN A 314 14.02 -0.95 -23.98
C GLN A 314 12.55 -0.46 -23.92
N ALA A 315 12.35 0.82 -23.66
CA ALA A 315 11.03 1.44 -23.49
C ALA A 315 10.31 1.68 -24.84
N ASN A 316 9.98 0.62 -25.57
CA ASN A 316 9.13 0.66 -26.77
C ASN A 316 8.25 -0.60 -26.87
N LEU A 317 7.13 -0.51 -27.60
CA LEU A 317 6.16 -1.60 -27.68
C LEU A 317 6.74 -2.90 -28.25
N SER A 318 7.64 -2.81 -29.23
CA SER A 318 8.24 -3.99 -29.87
C SER A 318 9.11 -4.78 -28.89
N ALA A 319 9.97 -4.10 -28.13
CA ALA A 319 10.86 -4.72 -27.16
C ALA A 319 10.07 -5.27 -25.96
N LEU A 320 9.11 -4.51 -25.44
CA LEU A 320 8.24 -4.94 -24.33
C LEU A 320 7.44 -6.20 -24.68
N SER A 321 7.07 -6.38 -25.94
CA SER A 321 6.27 -7.50 -26.43
C SER A 321 7.08 -8.75 -26.81
N ASP A 322 8.41 -8.70 -26.77
CA ASP A 322 9.28 -9.86 -27.05
C ASP A 322 10.09 -10.23 -25.79
N PRO A 323 9.81 -11.36 -25.13
CA PRO A 323 10.53 -11.77 -23.92
C PRO A 323 12.04 -11.95 -24.14
N ARG A 324 12.51 -12.13 -25.39
CA ARG A 324 13.94 -12.22 -25.72
C ARG A 324 14.66 -10.87 -25.71
N SER A 325 13.93 -9.76 -25.73
CA SER A 325 14.48 -8.41 -25.64
C SER A 325 14.84 -8.01 -24.21
N TYR A 326 14.42 -8.79 -23.22
CA TYR A 326 14.68 -8.51 -21.82
C TYR A 326 16.10 -8.95 -21.43
N GLN A 327 16.69 -8.20 -20.51
CA GLN A 327 18.02 -8.45 -19.95
C GLN A 327 17.90 -8.63 -18.44
N GLY A 328 18.60 -9.64 -17.91
CA GLY A 328 18.73 -9.85 -16.46
C GLY A 328 20.06 -9.27 -15.96
N TYR A 329 20.02 -8.54 -14.85
CA TYR A 329 21.23 -8.15 -14.11
C TYR A 329 21.67 -9.30 -13.23
N THR A 330 22.78 -9.94 -13.59
CA THR A 330 23.15 -11.24 -13.03
C THR A 330 24.64 -11.53 -13.19
N CYS A 331 25.18 -12.39 -12.32
CA CYS A 331 26.50 -12.99 -12.49
C CYS A 331 26.45 -14.40 -13.08
N LEU A 332 25.32 -14.84 -13.63
CA LEU A 332 25.23 -16.08 -14.42
C LEU A 332 25.83 -15.90 -15.81
N GLN A 333 26.29 -16.98 -16.45
CA GLN A 333 26.75 -16.98 -17.84
C GLN A 333 25.62 -16.52 -18.79
N PRO A 334 25.92 -15.74 -19.86
CA PRO A 334 24.90 -15.29 -20.81
C PRO A 334 24.10 -16.44 -21.43
N GLY A 335 22.78 -16.27 -21.54
CA GLY A 335 21.84 -17.24 -22.09
C GLY A 335 21.50 -18.42 -21.16
N SER A 336 22.05 -18.43 -19.94
CA SER A 336 21.85 -19.55 -19.01
C SER A 336 20.60 -19.40 -18.13
N ARG A 337 20.14 -20.55 -17.62
CA ARG A 337 19.04 -20.67 -16.66
C ARG A 337 19.57 -21.07 -15.30
N TRP A 338 18.85 -20.71 -14.25
CA TRP A 338 19.18 -21.13 -12.90
C TRP A 338 19.13 -22.65 -12.76
N ASN A 339 20.14 -23.21 -12.09
CA ASN A 339 20.20 -24.62 -11.74
C ASN A 339 20.61 -24.72 -10.27
N ASP A 340 19.70 -25.18 -9.42
CA ASP A 340 19.96 -25.29 -7.98
C ASP A 340 21.19 -26.13 -7.66
N ASN A 341 21.47 -27.17 -8.44
CA ASN A 341 22.58 -28.09 -8.18
C ASN A 341 23.92 -27.51 -8.61
N ASN A 342 23.97 -26.90 -9.79
CA ASN A 342 25.18 -26.31 -10.36
C ASN A 342 24.87 -24.99 -11.09
N PRO A 343 24.75 -23.87 -10.35
CA PRO A 343 24.47 -22.57 -10.94
C PRO A 343 25.61 -22.14 -11.87
N PRO A 344 25.32 -21.78 -13.14
CA PRO A 344 26.36 -21.42 -14.12
C PRO A 344 26.88 -19.99 -13.88
N LEU A 345 27.68 -19.79 -12.82
CA LEU A 345 28.29 -18.50 -12.50
C LEU A 345 29.37 -18.13 -13.53
N GLU A 346 29.40 -16.87 -13.93
CA GLU A 346 30.47 -16.28 -14.74
C GLU A 346 31.51 -15.65 -13.83
N ARG A 347 32.77 -16.02 -14.04
CA ARG A 347 33.92 -15.50 -13.31
C ARG A 347 35.01 -15.03 -14.27
N ASP A 348 35.73 -13.97 -13.88
CA ASP A 348 36.88 -13.48 -14.62
C ASP A 348 38.12 -14.37 -14.39
N GLU A 349 39.26 -14.03 -15.01
CA GLU A 349 40.52 -14.77 -14.86
C GLU A 349 41.07 -14.77 -13.42
N ALA A 350 40.70 -13.76 -12.61
CA ALA A 350 41.05 -13.66 -11.20
C ALA A 350 40.06 -14.41 -10.29
N GLY A 351 38.99 -14.98 -10.86
CA GLY A 351 37.95 -15.71 -10.14
C GLY A 351 36.84 -14.82 -9.58
N ASN A 352 36.79 -13.53 -9.87
CA ASN A 352 35.72 -12.64 -9.38
C ASN A 352 34.44 -12.83 -10.18
N LEU A 353 33.28 -12.63 -9.54
CA LEU A 353 31.99 -12.68 -10.23
C LEU A 353 31.84 -11.56 -11.27
N VAL A 354 31.39 -11.90 -12.47
CA VAL A 354 31.14 -10.94 -13.55
C VAL A 354 29.65 -10.58 -13.58
N TRP A 355 29.31 -9.44 -12.98
CA TRP A 355 27.96 -8.87 -13.02
C TRP A 355 27.73 -8.03 -14.27
N GLY A 356 26.53 -8.11 -14.82
CA GLY A 356 26.11 -7.24 -15.91
C GLY A 356 24.70 -7.55 -16.40
N TRP A 357 24.22 -6.71 -17.30
CA TRP A 357 22.96 -6.90 -18.01
C TRP A 357 23.15 -7.92 -19.14
N LYS A 358 22.54 -9.10 -18.99
CA LYS A 358 22.73 -10.22 -19.93
C LYS A 358 21.39 -10.59 -20.60
N PRO A 359 21.34 -10.63 -21.94
CA PRO A 359 20.12 -10.97 -22.67
C PRO A 359 19.73 -12.42 -22.41
N ASP A 360 18.42 -12.71 -22.39
CA ASP A 360 17.88 -14.06 -22.27
C ASP A 360 18.49 -14.88 -21.10
N THR A 361 18.83 -14.23 -19.99
CA THR A 361 19.54 -14.86 -18.86
C THR A 361 18.74 -14.71 -17.59
N ASP A 362 18.62 -15.79 -16.82
CA ASP A 362 17.96 -15.77 -15.52
C ASP A 362 18.59 -14.75 -14.56
N VAL A 363 17.77 -14.14 -13.71
CA VAL A 363 18.23 -13.26 -12.63
C VAL A 363 18.57 -14.02 -11.37
N ILE A 364 19.50 -13.49 -10.59
CA ILE A 364 19.71 -13.93 -9.21
C ILE A 364 18.83 -13.09 -8.31
N THR A 365 17.95 -13.73 -7.54
CA THR A 365 17.15 -13.09 -6.49
C THR A 365 17.90 -13.16 -5.15
N ALA A 366 17.44 -12.41 -4.14
CA ALA A 366 17.99 -12.54 -2.78
C ALA A 366 17.92 -13.98 -2.23
N GLY A 367 16.84 -14.72 -2.55
CA GLY A 367 16.71 -16.13 -2.20
C GLY A 367 17.75 -17.02 -2.91
N ARG A 368 17.95 -16.83 -4.22
CA ARG A 368 18.99 -17.55 -4.99
C ARG A 368 20.40 -17.19 -4.48
N TRP A 369 20.62 -15.94 -4.11
CA TRP A 369 21.88 -15.49 -3.50
C TRP A 369 22.16 -16.19 -2.15
N ALA A 370 21.14 -16.31 -1.29
CA ALA A 370 21.26 -17.05 -0.05
C ALA A 370 21.62 -18.55 -0.28
N VAL A 371 21.11 -19.16 -1.36
CA VAL A 371 21.50 -20.52 -1.76
C VAL A 371 22.97 -20.58 -2.16
N LEU A 372 23.46 -19.64 -2.98
CA LEU A 372 24.87 -19.59 -3.38
C LEU A 372 25.80 -19.48 -2.16
N GLN A 373 25.46 -18.61 -1.21
CA GLN A 373 26.24 -18.44 0.02
C GLN A 373 26.23 -19.71 0.88
N LYS A 374 25.06 -20.34 1.06
CA LYS A 374 24.95 -21.60 1.80
C LYS A 374 25.80 -22.72 1.20
N LYS A 375 25.98 -22.71 -0.12
CA LYS A 375 26.80 -23.69 -0.84
C LYS A 375 28.29 -23.32 -0.89
N GLY A 376 28.70 -22.18 -0.36
CA GLY A 376 30.08 -21.68 -0.47
C GLY A 376 30.50 -21.38 -1.91
N LEU A 377 29.53 -21.08 -2.80
CA LEU A 377 29.79 -20.75 -4.20
C LEU A 377 30.09 -19.27 -4.42
N VAL A 378 29.92 -18.44 -3.40
CA VAL A 378 30.21 -17.00 -3.38
C VAL A 378 30.76 -16.63 -1.99
N ASP A 379 31.60 -15.61 -1.94
CA ASP A 379 32.23 -15.15 -0.71
C ASP A 379 31.36 -14.12 0.03
N PRO A 380 31.50 -13.96 1.36
CA PRO A 380 30.77 -12.95 2.12
C PRO A 380 31.00 -11.51 1.66
N GLY A 381 32.16 -11.24 1.06
CA GLY A 381 32.52 -9.93 0.50
C GLY A 381 32.10 -9.71 -0.95
N ASP A 382 31.54 -10.72 -1.62
CA ASP A 382 31.04 -10.55 -2.99
C ASP A 382 29.87 -9.57 -3.01
N ALA A 383 29.94 -8.57 -3.89
CA ALA A 383 28.83 -7.68 -4.16
C ALA A 383 27.63 -8.49 -4.68
N GLY A 384 26.53 -8.47 -3.93
CA GLY A 384 25.29 -9.17 -4.28
C GLY A 384 24.10 -8.65 -3.48
N PHE A 385 23.04 -9.43 -3.39
CA PHE A 385 21.79 -9.05 -2.71
C PHE A 385 21.89 -9.32 -1.20
N VAL A 386 22.71 -8.53 -0.49
CA VAL A 386 22.95 -8.67 0.95
C VAL A 386 22.40 -7.45 1.70
N PHE A 387 21.20 -7.60 2.25
CA PHE A 387 20.58 -6.56 3.06
C PHE A 387 20.90 -6.80 4.53
N ILE A 388 21.54 -5.83 5.18
CA ILE A 388 21.93 -5.87 6.60
C ILE A 388 21.15 -4.82 7.37
N ASP A 389 20.53 -5.22 8.49
CA ASP A 389 19.92 -4.28 9.42
C ASP A 389 21.00 -3.36 10.02
N SER A 390 20.90 -2.05 9.76
CA SER A 390 21.82 -1.05 10.28
C SER A 390 21.73 -0.90 11.81
N GLU A 391 20.69 -1.45 12.46
CA GLU A 391 20.56 -1.52 13.91
C GLU A 391 21.27 -2.71 14.54
N THR A 392 20.99 -3.91 14.03
CA THR A 392 21.38 -5.16 14.70
C THR A 392 22.55 -5.87 14.03
N GLY A 393 22.84 -5.54 12.77
CA GLY A 393 23.78 -6.28 11.91
C GLY A 393 23.21 -7.58 11.34
N ASP A 394 21.94 -7.89 11.59
CA ASP A 394 21.29 -9.10 11.09
C ASP A 394 21.00 -9.02 9.60
N ARG A 395 20.95 -10.18 8.95
CA ARG A 395 20.55 -10.29 7.55
C ARG A 395 19.04 -10.18 7.39
N VAL A 396 18.62 -9.43 6.39
CA VAL A 396 17.23 -9.23 6.01
C VAL A 396 17.00 -9.93 4.67
N LEU A 397 15.97 -10.77 4.59
CA LEU A 397 15.55 -11.36 3.32
C LEU A 397 14.45 -10.48 2.69
N PRO A 398 14.75 -9.72 1.64
CA PRO A 398 13.76 -8.85 1.03
C PRO A 398 12.69 -9.66 0.28
N HIS A 399 11.45 -9.22 0.41
CA HIS A 399 10.30 -9.58 -0.41
C HIS A 399 9.95 -8.41 -1.34
N SER A 400 8.76 -8.45 -1.96
CA SER A 400 8.23 -7.40 -2.82
C SER A 400 8.41 -6.00 -2.25
N GLY A 401 8.80 -5.07 -3.12
CA GLY A 401 9.08 -3.69 -2.80
C GLY A 401 9.09 -2.81 -4.04
N SER A 402 9.42 -1.54 -3.85
CA SER A 402 9.47 -0.53 -4.89
C SER A 402 10.71 0.32 -4.75
N VAL A 403 11.29 0.70 -5.90
CA VAL A 403 12.44 1.58 -5.99
C VAL A 403 12.04 2.90 -6.63
N SER A 404 12.53 4.01 -6.09
CA SER A 404 12.39 5.33 -6.68
C SER A 404 13.67 6.13 -6.49
N TRP A 405 14.06 6.93 -7.48
CA TRP A 405 15.05 7.97 -7.27
C TRP A 405 14.49 9.00 -6.31
N ASN A 406 15.35 9.55 -5.45
CA ASN A 406 14.98 10.60 -4.52
C ASN A 406 15.95 11.78 -4.61
N GLU A 407 15.40 12.95 -4.96
CA GLU A 407 16.18 14.18 -5.13
C GLU A 407 16.78 14.69 -3.81
N HIS A 408 16.11 14.50 -2.67
CA HIS A 408 16.62 14.98 -1.38
C HIS A 408 17.85 14.18 -0.94
N ARG A 409 17.84 12.86 -1.15
CA ARG A 409 18.95 11.97 -0.78
C ARG A 409 20.01 11.86 -1.87
N GLN A 410 19.68 12.20 -3.12
CA GLN A 410 20.51 11.91 -4.30
C GLN A 410 20.90 10.42 -4.34
N ARG A 411 19.91 9.56 -4.08
CA ARG A 411 20.03 8.10 -4.01
C ARG A 411 18.78 7.45 -4.56
N TRP A 412 18.93 6.21 -5.00
CA TRP A 412 17.81 5.30 -5.17
C TRP A 412 17.36 4.82 -3.79
N ILE A 413 16.06 4.93 -3.52
CA ILE A 413 15.45 4.45 -2.27
C ILE A 413 14.63 3.21 -2.59
N LEU A 414 14.87 2.15 -1.84
CA LEU A 414 14.11 0.91 -1.87
C LEU A 414 13.28 0.81 -0.58
N ILE A 415 11.96 0.68 -0.74
CA ILE A 415 11.03 0.28 0.33
C ILE A 415 10.53 -1.12 0.05
N PHE A 416 10.69 -2.04 0.99
CA PHE A 416 10.37 -3.46 0.76
C PHE A 416 9.85 -4.15 2.02
N GLY A 417 9.00 -5.17 1.83
CA GLY A 417 8.62 -6.09 2.90
C GLY A 417 9.73 -7.11 3.17
N GLN A 418 9.87 -7.59 4.39
CA GLN A 418 10.81 -8.68 4.72
C GLN A 418 10.06 -10.00 4.82
N LEU A 419 10.58 -11.06 4.20
CA LEU A 419 10.08 -12.43 4.36
C LEU A 419 10.81 -13.13 5.52
N TRP A 420 10.03 -13.68 6.47
CA TRP A 420 10.52 -14.26 7.73
C TRP A 420 11.23 -13.25 8.64
N GLY A 421 11.51 -13.61 9.88
CA GLY A 421 12.16 -12.72 10.84
C GLY A 421 11.66 -13.00 12.25
N THR A 422 12.02 -12.14 13.20
CA THR A 422 11.50 -12.24 14.56
C THR A 422 9.99 -11.99 14.60
N THR A 423 9.50 -11.03 13.81
CA THR A 423 8.08 -10.67 13.74
C THR A 423 7.45 -11.05 12.38
N SER A 424 8.22 -11.05 11.28
CA SER A 424 7.65 -11.21 9.94
C SER A 424 7.12 -12.62 9.59
N VAL A 425 5.88 -12.63 9.10
CA VAL A 425 5.47 -13.27 7.82
C VAL A 425 4.76 -12.21 6.98
N LEU A 426 5.56 -11.21 6.64
CA LEU A 426 5.33 -9.96 5.90
C LEU A 426 4.70 -8.79 6.66
N GLY A 427 4.93 -8.70 7.98
CA GLY A 427 4.58 -7.53 8.80
C GLY A 427 5.71 -6.50 8.99
N GLU A 428 6.90 -6.73 8.45
CA GLU A 428 8.07 -5.84 8.62
C GLU A 428 8.39 -5.13 7.29
N VAL A 429 8.52 -3.80 7.33
CA VAL A 429 8.87 -2.95 6.16
C VAL A 429 10.19 -2.24 6.41
N TRP A 430 11.01 -2.23 5.37
CA TRP A 430 12.40 -1.79 5.41
C TRP A 430 12.67 -0.69 4.40
N TYR A 431 13.65 0.15 4.75
CA TYR A 431 14.21 1.23 3.97
C TYR A 431 15.66 0.89 3.61
N ALA A 432 16.07 1.06 2.36
CA ALA A 432 17.46 0.95 1.93
C ALA A 432 17.78 2.02 0.87
N GLU A 433 19.07 2.34 0.73
CA GLU A 433 19.59 3.29 -0.25
C GLU A 433 20.63 2.62 -1.18
N ALA A 434 20.78 3.13 -2.40
CA ALA A 434 21.85 2.76 -3.32
C ALA A 434 22.19 3.89 -4.30
N LEU A 435 23.37 3.82 -4.90
CA LEU A 435 23.81 4.73 -5.98
C LEU A 435 23.25 4.32 -7.35
N HIS A 436 22.96 3.04 -7.55
CA HIS A 436 22.37 2.50 -8.77
C HIS A 436 21.06 1.78 -8.44
N PRO A 437 20.11 1.74 -9.39
CA PRO A 437 18.79 1.15 -9.16
C PRO A 437 18.86 -0.36 -8.91
N GLU A 438 19.83 -1.08 -9.50
CA GLU A 438 20.06 -2.50 -9.26
C GLU A 438 20.81 -2.80 -7.95
N GLY A 439 21.34 -1.76 -7.27
CA GLY A 439 22.20 -1.89 -6.08
C GLY A 439 23.69 -1.69 -6.38
N PRO A 440 24.60 -2.21 -5.53
CA PRO A 440 24.34 -3.05 -4.37
C PRO A 440 23.55 -2.30 -3.28
N TRP A 441 22.63 -3.03 -2.64
CA TRP A 441 21.89 -2.60 -1.47
C TRP A 441 22.52 -3.30 -0.26
N SER A 442 23.20 -2.56 0.61
CA SER A 442 24.01 -3.14 1.70
C SER A 442 23.36 -2.94 3.08
N GLU A 443 22.98 -1.71 3.40
CA GLU A 443 22.35 -1.36 4.67
C GLU A 443 20.85 -1.11 4.47
N ALA A 444 20.06 -1.66 5.39
CA ALA A 444 18.63 -1.46 5.47
C ALA A 444 18.24 -1.11 6.90
N ARG A 445 17.14 -0.38 7.06
CA ARG A 445 16.57 -0.03 8.36
C ARG A 445 15.09 -0.33 8.39
N LYS A 446 14.65 -1.00 9.45
CA LYS A 446 13.23 -1.26 9.67
C LYS A 446 12.50 0.03 10.01
N ILE A 447 11.45 0.34 9.24
CA ILE A 447 10.70 1.59 9.36
C ILE A 447 9.26 1.38 9.84
N VAL A 448 8.69 0.19 9.63
CA VAL A 448 7.34 -0.20 10.08
C VAL A 448 7.37 -1.64 10.57
N THR A 449 6.72 -1.88 11.70
CA THR A 449 6.34 -3.21 12.17
C THR A 449 4.83 -3.29 12.33
N HIS A 450 4.25 -4.37 11.80
CA HIS A 450 2.92 -4.91 12.08
C HIS A 450 3.11 -6.27 12.74
N ASP A 451 2.75 -6.37 14.03
CA ASP A 451 2.98 -7.59 14.79
C ASP A 451 1.81 -8.56 14.57
N ARG A 452 2.12 -9.76 14.06
CA ARG A 452 1.12 -10.75 13.65
C ARG A 452 0.05 -10.14 12.73
N TYR A 453 0.47 -9.37 11.74
CA TYR A 453 -0.35 -8.95 10.61
C TYR A 453 0.52 -8.78 9.37
N SER A 454 -0.01 -9.07 8.19
CA SER A 454 0.74 -8.90 6.95
C SER A 454 0.51 -7.53 6.36
N PHE A 455 1.57 -6.98 5.78
CA PHE A 455 1.65 -5.72 5.06
C PHE A 455 2.59 -5.90 3.85
N TYR A 456 2.03 -6.30 2.70
CA TYR A 456 2.81 -6.68 1.52
C TYR A 456 2.49 -5.85 0.27
N ASN A 457 3.26 -6.09 -0.79
CA ASN A 457 3.22 -5.35 -2.05
C ASN A 457 3.38 -3.85 -1.80
N VAL A 458 4.44 -3.54 -1.05
CA VAL A 458 4.73 -2.18 -0.62
C VAL A 458 5.18 -1.33 -1.80
N LYS A 459 4.41 -0.28 -2.08
CA LYS A 459 4.61 0.60 -3.22
C LYS A 459 4.82 2.04 -2.78
N GLN A 460 5.92 2.64 -3.22
CA GLN A 460 6.18 4.08 -3.13
C GLN A 460 5.31 4.87 -4.12
N HIS A 461 4.90 6.08 -3.71
CA HIS A 461 4.21 7.06 -4.53
C HIS A 461 5.10 8.29 -4.75
N PRO A 462 6.03 8.26 -5.72
CA PRO A 462 6.93 9.38 -5.99
C PRO A 462 6.17 10.66 -6.36
N TYR A 463 4.99 10.53 -6.98
CA TYR A 463 4.11 11.67 -7.29
C TYR A 463 3.67 12.45 -6.05
N PHE A 464 3.69 11.85 -4.86
CA PHE A 464 3.30 12.49 -3.60
C PHE A 464 4.49 13.04 -2.82
N ALA A 465 5.73 12.69 -3.22
CA ALA A 465 6.93 13.10 -2.51
C ALA A 465 7.06 14.63 -2.48
N LYS A 466 7.38 15.18 -1.31
CA LYS A 466 7.49 16.63 -1.11
C LYS A 466 8.60 16.95 -0.11
N GLY A 467 9.62 17.67 -0.57
CA GLY A 467 10.81 17.94 0.22
C GLY A 467 11.49 16.64 0.66
N ASN A 468 11.63 16.45 1.96
CA ASN A 468 12.23 15.26 2.57
C ASN A 468 11.21 14.15 2.89
N TYR A 469 9.94 14.28 2.47
CA TYR A 469 8.92 13.26 2.71
C TYR A 469 8.69 12.39 1.49
N ILE A 470 8.65 11.07 1.71
CA ILE A 470 8.14 10.08 0.76
C ILE A 470 6.92 9.37 1.33
N TYR A 471 6.11 8.80 0.43
CA TYR A 471 4.86 8.11 0.75
C TYR A 471 4.90 6.71 0.18
N PHE A 472 4.35 5.76 0.91
CA PHE A 472 4.19 4.40 0.43
C PHE A 472 2.95 3.77 1.05
N GLU A 473 2.36 2.82 0.35
CA GLU A 473 1.28 2.00 0.86
C GLU A 473 1.53 0.52 0.63
N GLY A 474 0.67 -0.31 1.20
CA GLY A 474 0.72 -1.76 1.06
C GLY A 474 -0.55 -2.38 1.62
N THR A 475 -0.72 -3.66 1.34
CA THR A 475 -1.93 -4.40 1.69
C THR A 475 -1.86 -4.90 3.12
N TYR A 476 -2.65 -4.30 4.00
CA TYR A 476 -2.82 -4.74 5.37
C TYR A 476 -3.84 -5.88 5.43
N THR A 477 -3.40 -7.11 5.73
CA THR A 477 -4.27 -8.30 5.76
C THR A 477 -3.84 -9.33 6.81
N GLN A 478 -4.83 -10.01 7.39
CA GLN A 478 -4.61 -11.11 8.33
C GLN A 478 -4.04 -12.35 7.64
N SER A 479 -4.22 -12.48 6.32
CA SER A 479 -3.65 -13.58 5.54
C SER A 479 -2.14 -13.70 5.75
N PHE A 480 -1.61 -14.94 5.77
CA PHE A 480 -0.19 -15.27 5.99
C PHE A 480 0.38 -14.98 7.38
N SER A 481 -0.22 -14.07 8.15
CA SER A 481 0.34 -13.55 9.40
C SER A 481 0.30 -14.51 10.60
N GLY A 482 -0.47 -15.59 10.50
CA GLY A 482 -0.78 -16.48 11.62
C GLY A 482 -1.70 -15.87 12.68
N ASN A 483 -2.28 -14.69 12.42
CA ASN A 483 -3.35 -14.13 13.23
C ASN A 483 -4.67 -14.85 12.92
N ASP A 484 -5.47 -15.12 13.93
CA ASP A 484 -6.77 -15.80 13.79
C ASP A 484 -7.93 -14.82 13.69
N GLN A 485 -7.68 -13.52 13.93
CA GLN A 485 -8.69 -12.48 13.93
C GLN A 485 -8.36 -11.39 12.91
N ALA A 486 -9.18 -11.28 11.87
CA ALA A 486 -9.13 -10.15 10.96
C ALA A 486 -9.52 -8.85 11.69
N THR A 487 -8.81 -7.76 11.42
CA THR A 487 -9.12 -6.45 12.02
C THR A 487 -10.33 -5.82 11.31
N PRO A 488 -11.48 -5.63 11.99
CA PRO A 488 -12.67 -5.03 11.37
C PRO A 488 -12.39 -3.76 10.56
N ARG A 489 -12.98 -3.67 9.37
CA ARG A 489 -12.87 -2.56 8.41
C ARG A 489 -11.47 -2.33 7.80
N TYR A 490 -10.40 -2.77 8.44
CA TYR A 490 -9.03 -2.57 7.97
C TYR A 490 -8.48 -3.77 7.21
N ASP A 491 -8.89 -4.98 7.56
CA ASP A 491 -8.43 -6.19 6.88
C ASP A 491 -8.63 -6.10 5.36
N TYR A 492 -7.60 -6.49 4.62
CA TYR A 492 -7.58 -6.57 3.18
C TYR A 492 -7.74 -5.19 2.50
N ASN A 493 -6.99 -4.19 2.97
CA ASN A 493 -7.03 -2.83 2.40
C ASN A 493 -5.65 -2.16 2.39
N GLN A 494 -5.53 -1.07 1.63
CA GLN A 494 -4.29 -0.31 1.51
C GLN A 494 -4.14 0.73 2.62
N ILE A 495 -3.01 0.71 3.34
CA ILE A 495 -2.69 1.69 4.39
C ILE A 495 -1.54 2.58 3.95
N MET A 496 -1.78 3.88 3.93
CA MET A 496 -0.80 4.90 3.56
C MET A 496 0.11 5.22 4.75
N TYR A 497 1.40 5.23 4.48
CA TYR A 497 2.46 5.70 5.36
C TYR A 497 3.22 6.85 4.72
N ARG A 498 3.85 7.66 5.57
CA ARG A 498 4.82 8.69 5.19
C ARG A 498 6.10 8.53 5.98
N LEU A 499 7.24 8.67 5.32
CA LEU A 499 8.56 8.64 5.93
C LEU A 499 9.25 10.00 5.77
N ASN A 500 9.76 10.54 6.86
CA ASN A 500 10.69 11.67 6.82
C ASN A 500 12.11 11.13 6.58
N LEU A 501 12.73 11.51 5.48
CA LEU A 501 14.08 11.08 5.13
C LEU A 501 15.17 11.73 6.01
N ASP A 502 14.85 12.80 6.74
CA ASP A 502 15.76 13.41 7.72
C ASP A 502 15.66 12.81 9.13
N ASP A 503 14.86 11.75 9.32
CA ASP A 503 14.83 11.04 10.60
C ASP A 503 16.21 10.45 10.91
N THR A 504 16.79 10.84 12.05
CA THR A 504 18.15 10.48 12.44
C THR A 504 18.36 8.98 12.68
N ARG A 505 17.28 8.19 12.72
CA ARG A 505 17.33 6.73 12.84
C ARG A 505 17.53 6.04 11.49
N LEU A 506 17.38 6.75 10.37
CA LEU A 506 17.66 6.21 9.04
C LEU A 506 19.18 6.19 8.78
N PRO A 507 19.68 5.15 8.07
CA PRO A 507 21.06 5.11 7.66
C PRO A 507 21.34 6.23 6.66
N HIS A 508 22.54 6.78 6.71
CA HIS A 508 23.06 7.66 5.67
C HIS A 508 24.18 6.90 4.97
N ILE A 509 23.94 6.47 3.73
CA ILE A 509 25.04 5.89 2.94
C ILE A 509 26.02 7.02 2.64
N LYS A 510 27.15 7.02 3.35
CA LYS A 510 28.25 7.94 3.09
C LYS A 510 28.66 7.78 1.61
N PRO A 511 28.92 8.90 0.91
CA PRO A 511 29.27 8.88 -0.51
C PRO A 511 30.43 7.94 -0.84
#